data_AF-A0A7D9HG86-F1
#
_entry.id   AF-A0A7D9HG86-F1
#
_cell.length_a   1.000
_cell.length_b   1.000
_cell.length_c   1.000
_cell.angle_alpha   90.00
_cell.angle_beta   90.00
_cell.angle_gamma   90.00
#
_symmetry.space_group_name_H-M   'P 1'
#
loop_
_entity.id
_entity.type
_entity.pdbx_description
1 polymer ?
#
loop_
_entity_poly.entity_id
_entity_poly.type
_entity_poly.pdbx_seq_one_letter_code
_entity_poly.pdbx_strand_id
1 'polypeptide(L)'
;KPQSMLAYVYIPLLQKELDIFKNTVWNNHRGRKQRNKHLPDGIPEHIYQFPEHYGGTKCGTHLSDEDLEEVAEVSSILEDTNDYLEPQFHAECERKVLKNIQLDSGQVTDLHIYLIRKYEKSTQRDSSANSATSGLTDLRQSPLHSSQLFSLNRMVSRETEMETTEIFQLREEIRNLNAKLAVLEHKCARQSEQLHNCSVDDCKINSENSDSEIVSEDSDERQKKLSAAIESTTTNQC
;
A
#
# COMPACT_ATOMS: atom_id res chain seq x y z
N LYS A 1 18.77 -10.87 -14.47
CA LYS A 1 19.63 -10.30 -13.40
C LYS A 1 19.06 -9.05 -12.69
N PRO A 2 18.47 -8.03 -13.34
CA PRO A 2 17.89 -6.89 -12.59
C PRO A 2 16.71 -7.29 -11.68
N GLN A 3 15.91 -8.28 -12.10
CA GLN A 3 14.84 -8.87 -11.29
C GLN A 3 15.37 -9.50 -9.98
N SER A 4 16.52 -10.19 -10.04
CA SER A 4 17.18 -10.81 -8.88
C SER A 4 17.70 -9.74 -7.89
N MET A 5 18.20 -8.61 -8.38
CA MET A 5 18.59 -7.48 -7.52
C MET A 5 17.37 -6.87 -6.81
N LEU A 6 16.22 -6.78 -7.49
CA LEU A 6 14.98 -6.27 -6.91
C LEU A 6 14.51 -7.20 -5.78
N ALA A 7 14.48 -8.50 -6.04
CA ALA A 7 14.09 -9.52 -5.06
C ALA A 7 14.99 -9.49 -3.81
N TYR A 8 16.32 -9.41 -3.97
CA TYR A 8 17.28 -9.33 -2.86
C TYR A 8 17.01 -8.15 -1.91
N VAL A 9 16.63 -6.99 -2.48
CA VAL A 9 16.45 -5.78 -1.69
C VAL A 9 15.04 -5.70 -1.10
N TYR A 10 14.01 -5.99 -1.90
CA TYR A 10 12.63 -5.72 -1.52
C TYR A 10 11.98 -6.85 -0.73
N ILE A 11 12.35 -8.12 -0.93
CA ILE A 11 11.70 -9.22 -0.21
C ILE A 11 11.97 -9.14 1.30
N PRO A 12 13.22 -8.96 1.77
CA PRO A 12 13.48 -8.79 3.20
C PRO A 12 12.78 -7.55 3.80
N LEU A 13 12.68 -6.46 3.04
CA LEU A 13 11.97 -5.26 3.47
C LEU A 13 10.46 -5.53 3.61
N LEU A 14 9.85 -6.15 2.59
CA LEU A 14 8.42 -6.50 2.63
C LEU A 14 8.13 -7.45 3.78
N GLN A 15 8.98 -8.45 4.01
CA GLN A 15 8.83 -9.37 5.14
C GLN A 15 8.85 -8.61 6.46
N LYS A 16 9.83 -7.72 6.67
CA LYS A 16 9.90 -6.87 7.86
C LYS A 16 8.65 -6.01 8.05
N GLU A 17 8.18 -5.34 7.01
CA GLU A 17 6.98 -4.49 7.08
C GLU A 17 5.71 -5.31 7.38
N LEU A 18 5.59 -6.50 6.78
CA LEU A 18 4.49 -7.42 7.05
C LEU A 18 4.53 -7.93 8.49
N ASP A 19 5.70 -8.23 9.02
CA ASP A 19 5.86 -8.67 10.42
C ASP A 19 5.52 -7.54 11.40
N ILE A 20 5.95 -6.31 11.11
CA ILE A 20 5.54 -5.12 11.89
C ILE A 20 4.03 -4.96 11.83
N PHE A 21 3.42 -5.00 10.64
CA PHE A 21 1.99 -4.85 10.46
C PHE A 21 1.21 -5.94 11.21
N LYS A 22 1.63 -7.21 11.07
CA LYS A 22 1.05 -8.35 11.77
C LYS A 22 1.07 -8.13 13.28
N ASN A 23 2.23 -7.78 13.82
CA ASN A 23 2.45 -7.69 15.26
C ASN A 23 1.86 -6.42 15.89
N THR A 24 1.74 -5.31 15.15
CA THR A 24 1.31 -4.02 15.73
C THR A 24 -0.13 -3.66 15.41
N VAL A 25 -0.61 -4.01 14.21
CA VAL A 25 -1.94 -3.59 13.73
C VAL A 25 -2.86 -4.79 13.64
N TRP A 26 -2.49 -5.80 12.86
CA TRP A 26 -3.41 -6.88 12.51
C TRP A 26 -3.77 -7.77 13.70
N ASN A 27 -2.81 -8.23 14.49
CA ASN A 27 -3.14 -9.10 15.63
C ASN A 27 -3.69 -8.32 16.83
N ASN A 28 -3.44 -7.02 16.89
CA ASN A 28 -3.80 -6.15 18.02
C ASN A 28 -5.06 -5.29 17.80
N HIS A 29 -5.65 -5.30 16.59
CA HIS A 29 -6.90 -4.57 16.37
C HIS A 29 -8.05 -5.18 17.18
N ARG A 30 -8.98 -4.35 17.65
CA ARG A 30 -10.18 -4.82 18.35
C ARG A 30 -11.37 -4.94 17.40
N GLY A 31 -11.76 -6.17 17.10
CA GLY A 31 -13.01 -6.48 16.41
C GLY A 31 -14.22 -6.10 17.26
N ARG A 32 -15.27 -5.57 16.62
CA ARG A 32 -16.53 -5.21 17.28
C ARG A 32 -17.56 -6.34 17.12
N LYS A 33 -18.37 -6.54 18.15
CA LYS A 33 -19.50 -7.47 18.12
C LYS A 33 -20.49 -7.08 17.01
N GLN A 34 -20.78 -8.01 16.12
CA GLN A 34 -21.82 -7.86 15.11
C GLN A 34 -23.14 -8.43 15.63
N ARG A 35 -24.24 -7.68 15.48
CA ARG A 35 -25.57 -8.13 15.90
C ARG A 35 -25.98 -9.36 15.08
N ASN A 36 -26.57 -10.35 15.75
CA ASN A 36 -27.05 -11.61 15.16
C ASN A 36 -25.99 -12.47 14.46
N LYS A 37 -24.70 -12.32 14.81
CA LYS A 37 -23.63 -13.20 14.32
C LYS A 37 -22.83 -13.77 15.48
N HIS A 38 -22.52 -15.06 15.40
CA HIS A 38 -21.63 -15.75 16.33
C HIS A 38 -20.20 -15.72 15.77
N LEU A 39 -19.58 -14.53 15.82
CA LEU A 39 -18.18 -14.33 15.48
C LEU A 39 -17.42 -13.88 16.73
N PRO A 40 -16.16 -14.31 16.91
CA PRO A 40 -15.35 -13.86 18.03
C PRO A 40 -15.15 -12.33 17.95
N ASP A 41 -15.49 -11.65 19.04
CA ASP A 41 -15.33 -10.21 19.20
C ASP A 41 -14.23 -9.92 20.23
N GLY A 42 -13.30 -9.02 19.90
CA GLY A 42 -12.13 -8.78 20.75
C GLY A 42 -10.85 -8.60 19.94
N ILE A 43 -9.71 -8.75 20.61
CA ILE A 43 -8.40 -8.62 20.00
C ILE A 43 -7.94 -10.02 19.56
N PRO A 44 -7.64 -10.27 18.28
CA PRO A 44 -7.27 -11.59 17.77
C PRO A 44 -6.16 -12.27 18.58
N GLU A 45 -5.10 -11.55 18.92
CA GLU A 45 -3.98 -12.08 19.72
C GLU A 45 -4.45 -12.57 21.10
N HIS A 46 -5.31 -11.80 21.76
CA HIS A 46 -5.83 -12.14 23.09
C HIS A 46 -6.85 -13.30 23.02
N ILE A 47 -7.66 -13.35 21.97
CA ILE A 47 -8.58 -14.46 21.71
C ILE A 47 -7.80 -15.76 21.47
N TYR A 48 -6.69 -15.69 20.73
CA TYR A 48 -5.84 -16.84 20.48
C TYR A 48 -5.17 -17.37 21.76
N GLN A 49 -4.66 -16.46 22.60
CA GLN A 49 -3.96 -16.83 23.84
C GLN A 49 -4.91 -17.28 24.96
N PHE A 50 -6.12 -16.69 25.04
CA PHE A 50 -7.10 -16.91 26.11
C PHE A 50 -8.53 -17.13 25.57
N PRO A 51 -8.74 -18.19 24.77
CA PRO A 51 -10.02 -18.41 24.10
C PRO A 51 -11.19 -18.57 25.08
N GLU A 52 -10.94 -19.05 26.31
CA GLU A 52 -11.96 -19.24 27.34
C GLU A 52 -12.63 -17.93 27.76
N HIS A 53 -11.90 -16.82 27.72
CA HIS A 53 -12.44 -15.49 28.05
C HIS A 53 -13.44 -14.97 27.02
N TYR A 54 -13.46 -15.61 25.84
CA TYR A 54 -14.33 -15.28 24.71
C TYR A 54 -15.35 -16.40 24.42
N GLY A 55 -15.53 -17.36 25.34
CA GLY A 55 -16.43 -18.49 25.17
C GLY A 55 -15.93 -19.57 24.21
N GLY A 56 -14.64 -19.50 23.82
CA GLY A 56 -13.96 -20.54 23.07
C GLY A 56 -13.35 -21.61 23.97
N THR A 57 -12.72 -22.61 23.35
CA THR A 57 -11.94 -23.64 24.03
C THR A 57 -10.55 -23.67 23.41
N LYS A 58 -9.50 -23.90 24.21
CA LYS A 58 -8.14 -24.02 23.71
C LYS A 58 -7.97 -25.29 22.88
N CYS A 59 -8.07 -25.14 21.56
CA CYS A 59 -7.85 -26.20 20.58
C CYS A 59 -6.46 -26.13 19.93
N GLY A 60 -5.58 -25.24 20.40
CA GLY A 60 -4.23 -25.12 19.86
C GLY A 60 -3.38 -26.34 20.23
N THR A 61 -2.85 -27.03 19.22
CA THR A 61 -1.85 -28.09 19.40
C THR A 61 -0.50 -27.46 19.68
N HIS A 62 0.21 -27.94 20.70
CA HIS A 62 1.59 -27.55 20.92
C HIS A 62 2.44 -28.27 19.86
N LEU A 63 3.03 -27.52 18.94
CA LEU A 63 3.97 -28.07 17.98
C LEU A 63 5.33 -28.20 18.69
N SER A 64 5.89 -29.39 18.70
CA SER A 64 7.28 -29.63 19.12
C SER A 64 8.24 -29.40 17.94
N ASP A 65 9.52 -29.22 18.25
CA ASP A 65 10.54 -29.09 17.20
C ASP A 65 10.63 -30.38 16.37
N GLU A 66 10.40 -31.53 17.02
CA GLU A 66 10.33 -32.84 16.37
C GLU A 66 9.17 -32.94 15.36
N ASP A 67 7.98 -32.40 15.69
CA ASP A 67 6.84 -32.37 14.76
C ASP A 67 7.16 -31.51 13.52
N LEU A 68 7.90 -30.41 13.71
CA LEU A 68 8.32 -29.53 12.62
C LEU A 68 9.34 -30.23 11.71
N GLU A 69 10.28 -30.99 12.28
CA GLU A 69 11.26 -31.78 11.55
C GLU A 69 10.61 -32.93 10.78
N GLU A 70 9.65 -33.65 11.37
CA GLU A 70 8.89 -34.69 10.68
C GLU A 70 8.14 -34.10 9.47
N VAL A 71 7.42 -32.99 9.66
CA VAL A 71 6.70 -32.33 8.57
C VAL A 71 7.67 -31.86 7.48
N ALA A 72 8.85 -31.39 7.86
CA ALA A 72 9.88 -30.98 6.93
C ALA A 72 10.36 -32.11 6.03
N GLU A 73 10.67 -33.26 6.63
CA GLU A 73 11.11 -34.48 5.92
C GLU A 73 10.01 -34.96 4.97
N VAL A 74 8.76 -35.04 5.46
CA VAL A 74 7.62 -35.54 4.68
C VAL A 74 7.25 -34.60 3.55
N SER A 75 7.29 -33.29 3.78
CA SER A 75 6.87 -32.29 2.80
C SER A 75 7.98 -31.91 1.82
N SER A 76 9.24 -32.23 2.14
CA SER A 76 10.43 -31.73 1.44
C SER A 76 10.44 -30.20 1.29
N ILE A 77 9.72 -29.46 2.14
CA ILE A 77 9.60 -27.98 2.08
C ILE A 77 10.84 -27.30 2.69
N LEU A 78 11.53 -27.95 3.63
CA LEU A 78 12.73 -27.40 4.26
C LEU A 78 14.02 -27.63 3.45
N GLU A 79 14.01 -28.48 2.42
CA GLU A 79 15.12 -28.57 1.48
C GLU A 79 15.01 -27.43 0.46
N ASP A 80 15.86 -26.42 0.60
CA ASP A 80 16.18 -25.40 -0.42
C ASP A 80 15.07 -24.47 -0.90
N THR A 81 14.05 -24.16 -0.10
CA THR A 81 13.18 -23.00 -0.41
C THR A 81 13.81 -21.65 -0.02
N ASN A 82 15.03 -21.67 0.54
CA ASN A 82 15.58 -20.58 1.33
C ASN A 82 16.18 -19.42 0.53
N ASP A 83 16.12 -19.44 -0.80
CA ASP A 83 16.39 -18.22 -1.55
C ASP A 83 15.61 -18.24 -2.86
N TYR A 84 14.75 -17.24 -3.03
CA TYR A 84 14.20 -16.79 -4.32
C TYR A 84 15.31 -16.32 -5.31
N LEU A 85 16.57 -16.60 -4.98
CA LEU A 85 17.79 -16.17 -5.64
C LEU A 85 18.74 -17.35 -5.76
N GLU A 86 19.55 -17.32 -6.82
CA GLU A 86 20.61 -18.29 -6.98
C GLU A 86 21.65 -18.11 -5.84
N PRO A 87 22.12 -19.17 -5.17
CA PRO A 87 23.03 -19.07 -4.02
C PRO A 87 24.32 -18.28 -4.34
N GLN A 88 24.83 -18.44 -5.56
CA GLN A 88 26.00 -17.69 -6.04
C GLN A 88 25.72 -16.19 -6.13
N PHE A 89 24.51 -15.82 -6.57
CA PHE A 89 24.08 -14.43 -6.67
C PHE A 89 23.84 -13.83 -5.29
N HIS A 90 23.24 -14.58 -4.35
CA HIS A 90 23.07 -14.16 -2.97
C HIS A 90 24.42 -13.87 -2.31
N ALA A 91 25.38 -14.81 -2.39
CA ALA A 91 26.73 -14.62 -1.87
C ALA A 91 27.48 -13.45 -2.54
N GLU A 92 27.28 -13.24 -3.84
CA GLU A 92 27.85 -12.09 -4.56
C GLU A 92 27.29 -10.76 -4.04
N CYS A 93 25.97 -10.72 -3.77
CA CYS A 93 25.31 -9.56 -3.18
C CYS A 93 25.81 -9.34 -1.75
N GLU A 94 25.81 -10.35 -0.88
CA GLU A 94 26.26 -10.22 0.51
C GLU A 94 27.72 -9.73 0.62
N ARG A 95 28.61 -10.25 -0.24
CA ARG A 95 30.01 -9.80 -0.31
C ARG A 95 30.13 -8.33 -0.76
N LYS A 96 29.28 -7.90 -1.68
CA LYS A 96 29.31 -6.54 -2.25
C LYS A 96 28.50 -5.53 -1.43
N VAL A 97 27.55 -5.99 -0.63
CA VAL A 97 26.48 -5.23 0.00
C VAL A 97 26.44 -5.59 1.47
N LEU A 98 27.31 -4.92 2.22
CA LEU A 98 27.25 -4.66 3.67
C LEU A 98 26.31 -5.60 4.45
N LYS A 99 26.89 -6.59 5.15
CA LYS A 99 26.26 -7.56 6.05
C LYS A 99 25.26 -7.01 7.10
N ASN A 100 25.10 -5.69 7.24
CA ASN A 100 24.41 -5.07 8.38
C ASN A 100 23.53 -3.85 8.03
N ILE A 101 23.08 -3.68 6.78
CA ILE A 101 22.15 -2.56 6.49
C ILE A 101 20.76 -2.92 7.02
N GLN A 102 20.30 -2.20 8.04
CA GLN A 102 18.88 -2.17 8.37
C GLN A 102 18.16 -1.38 7.27
N LEU A 103 17.41 -2.08 6.42
CA LEU A 103 16.66 -1.46 5.36
C LEU A 103 15.45 -0.72 5.94
N ASP A 104 15.37 0.56 5.60
CA ASP A 104 14.19 1.40 5.79
C ASP A 104 13.53 1.66 4.43
N SER A 105 12.22 1.84 4.42
CA SER A 105 11.44 2.06 3.19
C SER A 105 11.89 3.31 2.43
N GLY A 106 12.45 4.31 3.10
CA GLY A 106 12.96 5.53 2.45
C GLY A 106 14.26 5.32 1.66
N GLN A 107 15.04 4.28 1.97
CA GLN A 107 16.39 4.07 1.45
C GLN A 107 16.49 2.94 0.44
N VAL A 108 15.41 2.18 0.26
CA VAL A 108 15.37 0.94 -0.53
C VAL A 108 15.60 1.19 -2.02
N THR A 109 14.99 2.25 -2.57
CA THR A 109 15.09 2.62 -3.98
C THR A 109 16.54 3.04 -4.32
N ASP A 110 17.15 3.83 -3.45
CA ASP A 110 18.53 4.29 -3.61
C ASP A 110 19.51 3.13 -3.55
N LEU A 111 19.30 2.20 -2.62
CA LEU A 111 20.09 0.98 -2.56
C LEU A 111 19.93 0.16 -3.83
N HIS A 112 18.70 -0.06 -4.30
CA HIS A 112 18.45 -0.82 -5.51
C HIS A 112 19.17 -0.22 -6.74
N ILE A 113 19.08 1.10 -6.92
CA ILE A 113 19.79 1.82 -8.00
C ILE A 113 21.30 1.69 -7.85
N TYR A 114 21.82 1.84 -6.63
CA TYR A 114 23.25 1.68 -6.33
C TYR A 114 23.74 0.28 -6.73
N LEU A 115 22.97 -0.76 -6.39
CA LEU A 115 23.32 -2.14 -6.69
C LEU A 115 23.33 -2.44 -8.18
N ILE A 116 22.32 -1.98 -8.92
CA ILE A 116 22.29 -2.12 -10.39
C ILE A 116 23.55 -1.48 -10.99
N ARG A 117 23.85 -0.22 -10.64
CA ARG A 117 25.01 0.51 -11.18
C ARG A 117 26.34 -0.18 -10.86
N LYS A 118 26.48 -0.75 -9.65
CA LYS A 118 27.67 -1.51 -9.27
C LYS A 118 27.79 -2.82 -10.03
N TYR A 119 26.68 -3.52 -10.22
CA TYR A 119 26.64 -4.80 -10.93
C TYR A 119 27.00 -4.64 -12.42
N GLU A 120 26.47 -3.60 -13.07
CA GLU A 120 26.79 -3.26 -14.47
C GLU A 120 28.28 -2.91 -14.65
N LYS A 121 28.84 -2.11 -13.72
CA LYS A 121 30.27 -1.76 -13.74
C LYS A 121 31.21 -2.94 -13.52
N SER A 122 30.81 -3.98 -12.78
CA SER A 122 31.60 -5.22 -12.69
C SER A 122 31.50 -6.04 -13.98
N THR A 123 30.29 -6.15 -14.55
CA THR A 123 30.05 -6.93 -15.76
C THR A 123 30.85 -6.40 -16.96
N GLN A 124 30.98 -5.07 -17.09
CA GLN A 124 31.77 -4.46 -18.17
C GLN A 124 33.29 -4.67 -18.04
N ARG A 125 33.83 -4.85 -16.82
CA ARG A 125 35.27 -5.12 -16.62
C ARG A 125 35.63 -6.54 -17.00
N ASP A 126 34.75 -7.50 -16.71
CA ASP A 126 34.97 -8.91 -17.03
C ASP A 126 34.87 -9.15 -18.55
N SER A 127 34.01 -8.39 -19.26
CA SER A 127 33.92 -8.42 -20.73
C SER A 127 35.11 -7.78 -21.44
N SER A 128 35.75 -6.77 -20.84
CA SER A 128 36.92 -6.08 -21.40
C SER A 128 38.24 -6.80 -21.08
N ALA A 129 38.30 -7.52 -19.95
CA ALA A 129 39.47 -8.31 -19.55
C ALA A 129 39.73 -9.54 -20.45
N ASN A 130 38.75 -9.97 -21.25
CA ASN A 130 38.93 -11.09 -22.20
C ASN A 130 39.64 -10.67 -23.51
N SER A 131 40.11 -9.42 -23.62
CA SER A 131 40.86 -8.90 -24.79
C SER A 131 42.32 -8.51 -24.46
N ALA A 132 42.72 -8.53 -23.19
CA ALA A 132 44.08 -8.15 -22.80
C ALA A 132 44.72 -9.22 -21.90
N THR A 133 45.60 -10.01 -22.50
CA THR A 133 46.64 -10.74 -21.79
C THR A 133 47.56 -9.79 -21.04
N SER A 134 48.06 -10.28 -19.89
CA SER A 134 49.20 -9.81 -19.10
C SER A 134 49.00 -8.60 -18.18
N GLY A 135 49.25 -8.80 -16.88
CA GLY A 135 49.38 -7.70 -15.91
C GLY A 135 49.03 -8.10 -14.47
N LEU A 136 49.94 -8.79 -13.81
CA LEU A 136 49.99 -8.96 -12.36
C LEU A 136 50.02 -7.57 -11.68
N THR A 137 49.10 -7.29 -10.75
CA THR A 137 49.38 -6.74 -9.39
C THR A 137 48.09 -6.46 -8.60
N ASP A 138 47.98 -7.17 -7.47
CA ASP A 138 47.69 -6.64 -6.12
C ASP A 138 46.48 -5.71 -5.92
N LEU A 139 45.37 -6.29 -5.43
CA LEU A 139 44.21 -5.55 -4.90
C LEU A 139 44.21 -5.64 -3.37
N ARG A 140 44.85 -4.65 -2.74
CA ARG A 140 44.54 -4.27 -1.36
C ARG A 140 43.06 -3.93 -1.25
N GLN A 141 42.35 -4.69 -0.43
CA GLN A 141 41.04 -4.34 0.11
C GLN A 141 41.19 -3.11 1.01
N SER A 142 40.58 -2.00 0.62
CA SER A 142 40.36 -0.86 1.53
C SER A 142 38.94 -0.96 2.11
N PRO A 143 38.76 -0.90 3.44
CA PRO A 143 37.44 -0.78 4.04
C PRO A 143 36.86 0.59 3.66
N LEU A 144 35.59 0.62 3.22
CA LEU A 144 34.89 1.87 2.91
C LEU A 144 34.73 2.70 4.19
N HIS A 145 35.45 3.82 4.25
CA HIS A 145 35.39 4.78 5.34
C HIS A 145 34.07 5.57 5.26
N SER A 146 33.49 5.87 6.43
CA SER A 146 32.25 6.64 6.67
C SER A 146 32.09 7.90 5.77
N SER A 147 33.18 8.50 5.34
CA SER A 147 33.22 9.66 4.44
C SER A 147 32.58 9.43 3.06
N GLN A 148 32.58 8.21 2.50
CA GLN A 148 31.92 7.96 1.21
C GLN A 148 30.39 7.87 1.34
N LEU A 149 29.88 7.42 2.49
CA LEU A 149 28.44 7.47 2.80
C LEU A 149 27.96 8.91 3.04
N PHE A 150 28.78 9.73 3.68
CA PHE A 150 28.50 11.18 3.82
C PHE A 150 28.46 11.91 2.46
N SER A 151 29.31 11.54 1.50
CA SER A 151 29.27 12.11 0.14
C SER A 151 28.02 11.70 -0.65
N LEU A 152 27.54 10.46 -0.50
CA LEU A 152 26.28 10.02 -1.09
C LEU A 152 25.08 10.74 -0.46
N ASN A 153 25.01 10.82 0.87
CA ASN A 153 23.97 11.58 1.56
C ASN A 153 23.96 13.07 1.14
N ARG A 154 25.13 13.68 0.95
CA ARG A 154 25.24 15.10 0.55
C ARG A 154 24.80 15.38 -0.89
N MET A 155 24.97 14.42 -1.80
CA MET A 155 24.47 14.55 -3.18
C MET A 155 22.96 14.31 -3.24
N VAL A 156 22.48 13.30 -2.51
CA VAL A 156 21.05 12.98 -2.41
C VAL A 156 20.25 14.12 -1.79
N SER A 157 20.74 14.75 -0.70
CA SER A 157 20.04 15.89 -0.09
C SER A 157 19.83 17.06 -1.05
N ARG A 158 20.80 17.35 -1.94
CA ARG A 158 20.70 18.48 -2.88
C ARG A 158 19.74 18.24 -4.04
N GLU A 159 19.64 16.99 -4.51
CA GLU A 159 18.66 16.63 -5.55
C GLU A 159 17.24 16.64 -4.96
N THR A 160 17.05 16.12 -3.75
CA THR A 160 15.73 16.16 -3.06
C THR A 160 15.29 17.57 -2.65
N GLU A 161 16.23 18.46 -2.29
CA GLU A 161 15.91 19.86 -1.96
C GLU A 161 15.40 20.63 -3.19
N MET A 162 15.93 20.33 -4.37
CA MET A 162 15.51 20.99 -5.61
C MET A 162 14.14 20.48 -6.07
N GLU A 163 13.91 19.17 -6.04
CA GLU A 163 12.60 18.56 -6.37
C GLU A 163 11.49 18.99 -5.40
N THR A 164 11.79 19.18 -4.12
CA THR A 164 10.80 19.65 -3.14
C THR A 164 10.37 21.10 -3.36
N THR A 165 11.25 21.96 -3.90
CA THR A 165 10.88 23.35 -4.25
C THR A 165 9.95 23.42 -5.46
N GLU A 166 10.17 22.59 -6.47
CA GLU A 166 9.31 22.51 -7.65
C GLU A 166 7.92 21.94 -7.30
N ILE A 167 7.88 20.89 -6.46
CA ILE A 167 6.63 20.36 -5.92
C ILE A 167 5.87 21.41 -5.09
N PHE A 168 6.58 22.23 -4.31
CA PHE A 168 5.96 23.30 -3.52
C PHE A 168 5.35 24.39 -4.41
N GLN A 169 6.06 24.80 -5.47
CA GLN A 169 5.55 25.76 -6.46
C GLN A 169 4.29 25.24 -7.16
N LEU A 170 4.32 23.98 -7.62
CA LEU A 170 3.16 23.35 -8.25
C LEU A 170 1.95 23.24 -7.31
N ARG A 171 2.18 22.94 -6.02
CA ARG A 171 1.09 22.90 -5.02
C ARG A 171 0.48 24.27 -4.75
N GLU A 172 1.27 25.34 -4.78
CA GLU A 172 0.77 26.72 -4.66
C GLU A 172 -0.03 27.12 -5.91
N GLU A 173 0.44 26.74 -7.10
CA GLU A 173 -0.28 26.99 -8.35
C GLU A 173 -1.64 26.29 -8.40
N ILE A 174 -1.71 25.02 -7.98
CA ILE A 174 -2.97 24.27 -7.84
C ILE A 174 -3.92 24.98 -6.87
N ARG A 175 -3.43 25.47 -5.72
CA ARG A 175 -4.26 26.23 -4.77
C ARG A 175 -4.82 27.51 -5.39
N ASN A 176 -4.00 28.24 -6.14
CA ASN A 176 -4.43 29.46 -6.82
C ASN A 176 -5.47 29.18 -7.91
N LEU A 177 -5.27 28.13 -8.72
CA LEU A 177 -6.24 27.72 -9.75
C LEU A 177 -7.58 27.30 -9.13
N ASN A 178 -7.56 26.52 -8.04
CA ASN A 178 -8.78 26.14 -7.33
C ASN A 178 -9.53 27.34 -6.75
N ALA A 179 -8.82 28.34 -6.22
CA ALA A 179 -9.44 29.57 -5.75
C ALA A 179 -10.09 30.36 -6.90
N LYS A 180 -9.44 30.44 -8.07
CA LYS A 180 -10.02 31.07 -9.27
C LYS A 180 -11.26 30.34 -9.76
N LEU A 181 -11.24 29.01 -9.74
CA LEU A 181 -12.38 28.18 -10.14
C LEU A 181 -13.60 28.43 -9.23
N ALA A 182 -13.40 28.46 -7.91
CA ALA A 182 -14.47 28.77 -6.96
C ALA A 182 -15.11 30.16 -7.18
N VAL A 183 -14.30 31.17 -7.53
CA VAL A 183 -14.83 32.52 -7.86
C VAL A 183 -15.67 32.48 -9.14
N LEU A 184 -15.24 31.71 -10.16
CA LEU A 184 -16.00 31.57 -11.40
C LEU A 184 -17.32 30.82 -11.18
N GLU A 185 -17.32 29.76 -10.37
CA GLU A 185 -18.53 29.04 -9.98
C GLU A 185 -19.53 29.98 -9.28
N HIS A 186 -19.07 30.78 -8.33
CA HIS A 186 -19.92 31.76 -7.66
C HIS A 186 -20.46 32.82 -8.63
N LYS A 187 -19.65 33.27 -9.60
CA LYS A 187 -20.08 34.23 -10.62
C LYS A 187 -21.12 33.63 -11.55
N CYS A 188 -20.95 32.36 -11.93
CA CYS A 188 -21.89 31.62 -12.77
C CYS A 188 -23.23 31.42 -12.03
N ALA A 189 -23.19 31.03 -10.75
CA ALA A 189 -24.38 30.91 -9.91
C ALA A 189 -25.18 32.23 -9.84
N ARG A 190 -24.50 33.36 -9.59
CA ARG A 190 -25.16 34.68 -9.58
C ARG A 190 -25.77 35.07 -10.92
N GLN A 191 -25.11 34.77 -12.03
CA GLN A 191 -25.66 35.04 -13.35
C GLN A 191 -26.89 34.17 -13.63
N SER A 192 -26.88 32.91 -13.21
CA SER A 192 -28.04 32.03 -13.33
C SER A 192 -29.23 32.54 -12.51
N GLU A 193 -29.01 33.04 -11.29
CA GLU A 193 -30.05 33.66 -10.46
C GLU A 193 -30.60 34.96 -11.08
N GLN A 194 -29.73 35.80 -11.67
CA GLN A 194 -30.16 37.01 -12.37
C GLN A 194 -31.03 36.70 -13.60
N LEU A 195 -30.68 35.68 -14.39
CA LEU A 195 -31.48 35.23 -15.52
C LEU A 195 -32.82 34.63 -15.08
N HIS A 196 -32.86 33.94 -13.94
CA HIS A 196 -34.10 33.39 -13.40
C HIS A 196 -35.03 34.50 -12.90
N ASN A 197 -34.49 35.54 -12.24
CA ASN A 197 -35.29 36.66 -11.73
C ASN A 197 -35.77 37.63 -12.83
N CYS A 198 -35.01 37.81 -13.92
CA CYS A 198 -35.48 38.63 -15.06
C CYS A 198 -36.59 37.95 -15.89
N SER A 199 -36.84 36.65 -15.74
CA SER A 199 -37.91 35.95 -16.46
C SER A 199 -39.28 36.03 -15.77
N VAL A 200 -39.35 36.46 -14.51
CA VAL A 200 -40.59 36.44 -13.71
C VAL A 200 -41.38 37.75 -13.79
N ASP A 201 -40.76 38.86 -14.19
CA ASP A 201 -41.43 40.17 -14.25
C ASP A 201 -42.15 40.45 -15.57
N ASP A 202 -41.94 39.64 -16.63
CA ASP A 202 -42.60 39.83 -17.94
C ASP A 202 -43.80 38.88 -18.22
N CYS A 203 -44.22 38.07 -17.24
CA CYS A 203 -45.39 37.18 -17.40
C CYS A 203 -46.50 37.38 -16.36
N LYS A 204 -46.73 38.63 -15.93
CA LYS A 204 -47.97 39.02 -15.22
C LYS A 204 -49.05 39.55 -16.17
N ILE A 205 -49.33 38.82 -17.25
CA ILE A 205 -50.59 38.98 -18.00
C ILE A 205 -51.10 37.59 -18.38
N ASN A 206 -52.20 37.21 -17.70
CA ASN A 206 -53.14 36.13 -18.03
C ASN A 206 -52.68 34.67 -17.84
N SER A 207 -53.04 34.07 -16.70
CA SER A 207 -53.99 32.95 -16.72
C SER A 207 -54.45 32.64 -15.29
N GLU A 208 -55.67 33.06 -14.98
CA GLU A 208 -56.51 32.40 -13.99
C GLU A 208 -56.78 30.95 -14.45
N ASN A 209 -57.04 30.09 -13.47
CA ASN A 209 -57.53 28.71 -13.57
C ASN A 209 -56.51 27.63 -13.98
N SER A 210 -56.08 26.84 -13.00
CA SER A 210 -56.30 25.38 -12.95
C SER A 210 -55.68 24.82 -11.67
N ASP A 211 -56.53 24.53 -10.70
CA ASP A 211 -56.20 23.70 -9.56
C ASP A 211 -55.67 22.34 -10.04
N SER A 212 -54.46 21.97 -9.62
CA SER A 212 -54.04 20.58 -9.56
C SER A 212 -53.35 20.34 -8.23
N GLU A 213 -54.15 19.80 -7.33
CA GLU A 213 -53.77 19.28 -6.02
C GLU A 213 -52.84 18.05 -6.25
N ILE A 214 -51.53 18.28 -6.22
CA ILE A 214 -50.55 17.20 -6.20
C ILE A 214 -50.44 16.73 -4.75
N VAL A 215 -51.24 15.71 -4.42
CA VAL A 215 -51.10 14.95 -3.18
C VAL A 215 -49.74 14.25 -3.21
N SER A 216 -48.86 14.68 -2.31
CA SER A 216 -47.58 14.02 -2.03
C SER A 216 -47.86 12.70 -1.30
N GLU A 217 -47.93 11.61 -2.06
CA GLU A 217 -47.92 10.27 -1.49
C GLU A 217 -46.56 10.00 -0.84
N ASP A 218 -46.59 9.83 0.47
CA ASP A 218 -45.44 9.64 1.35
C ASP A 218 -44.62 8.40 0.94
N SER A 219 -43.31 8.58 0.83
CA SER A 219 -42.34 7.57 0.38
C SER A 219 -42.39 6.28 1.21
N ASP A 220 -42.83 6.37 2.46
CA ASP A 220 -42.89 5.25 3.40
C ASP A 220 -44.00 4.25 3.07
N GLU A 221 -45.10 4.68 2.45
CA GLU A 221 -46.20 3.78 2.09
C GLU A 221 -45.87 2.94 0.84
N ARG A 222 -45.04 3.48 -0.06
CA ARG A 222 -44.49 2.71 -1.20
C ARG A 222 -43.51 1.65 -0.75
N GLN A 223 -42.64 1.95 0.23
CA GLN A 223 -41.71 0.95 0.76
C GLN A 223 -42.46 -0.17 1.50
N LYS A 224 -43.52 0.15 2.24
CA LYS A 224 -44.33 -0.86 2.95
C LYS A 224 -45.08 -1.79 1.99
N LYS A 225 -45.60 -1.27 0.87
CA LYS A 225 -46.25 -2.09 -0.16
C LYS A 225 -45.24 -2.99 -0.92
N LEU A 226 -44.00 -2.53 -1.11
CA LEU A 226 -42.96 -3.33 -1.77
C LEU A 226 -42.51 -4.53 -0.90
N SER A 227 -42.35 -4.32 0.40
CA SER A 227 -41.92 -5.39 1.33
C SER A 227 -42.97 -6.50 1.45
N ALA A 228 -44.26 -6.16 1.48
CA ALA A 228 -45.34 -7.15 1.55
C ALA A 228 -45.47 -8.01 0.27
N ALA A 229 -45.10 -7.46 -0.89
CA ALA A 229 -45.13 -8.20 -2.16
C ALA A 229 -43.96 -9.20 -2.31
N ILE A 230 -42.81 -8.93 -1.67
CA ILE A 230 -41.65 -9.82 -1.69
C ILE A 230 -41.89 -11.04 -0.80
N GLU A 231 -42.51 -10.85 0.37
CA GLU A 231 -42.82 -11.95 1.30
C GLU A 231 -43.87 -12.93 0.73
N SER A 232 -44.87 -12.44 -0.01
CA SER A 232 -45.89 -13.30 -0.63
C SER A 232 -45.35 -14.14 -1.80
N THR A 233 -44.32 -13.66 -2.50
CA THR A 233 -43.73 -14.36 -3.65
C THR A 233 -42.80 -15.49 -3.22
N THR A 234 -42.20 -15.40 -2.04
CA THR A 234 -41.19 -16.36 -1.56
C THR A 234 -41.80 -17.62 -0.92
N THR A 235 -43.11 -17.65 -0.69
CA THR A 235 -43.79 -18.77 0.00
C THR A 235 -44.33 -19.84 -0.98
N ASN A 236 -44.26 -19.61 -2.30
CA ASN A 236 -44.76 -20.53 -3.32
C ASN A 236 -43.65 -21.33 -4.07
N GLN A 237 -42.43 -21.36 -3.53
CA GLN A 237 -41.33 -22.22 -4.00
C GLN A 237 -40.70 -23.00 -2.84
N CYS A 238 -41.45 -23.95 -2.28
CA CYS A 238 -40.97 -25.15 -1.60
C CYS A 238 -42.03 -26.25 -1.76
#